data_AF-A0A4P9VTA8-F1
#
_entry.id   AF-A0A4P9VTA8-F1
#
_cell.length_a   1.000
_cell.length_b   1.000
_cell.length_c   1.000
_cell.angle_alpha   90.00
_cell.angle_beta   90.00
_cell.angle_gamma   90.00
#
_symmetry.space_group_name_H-M   'P 1'
#
loop_
_entity.id
_entity.type
_entity.pdbx_description
1 polymer ?
#
loop_
_entity_poly.entity_id
_entity_poly.type
_entity_poly.pdbx_seq_one_letter_code
_entity_poly.pdbx_strand_id
1 'polypeptide(L)'
;MAQSAEKALLVGEIMALFDAVIESSKAGVRKPDPRIYQMMCELLGVAPEACVYLDDLGINCKPAAALGMTAIKVSSERQLLDDLARATGLSF
;
A
#
# COMPACT_ATOMS: atom_id res chain seq x y z
N MET A 1 20.16 22.37 2.90
CA MET A 1 21.09 21.44 3.58
C MET A 1 20.57 20.97 4.95
N ALA A 2 19.83 21.78 5.73
CA ALA A 2 19.19 21.33 6.98
C ALA A 2 17.97 20.40 6.82
N GLN A 3 17.25 20.47 5.68
CA GLN A 3 16.11 19.59 5.38
C GLN A 3 16.46 18.10 5.18
N SER A 4 17.73 17.70 5.24
CA SER A 4 18.17 16.34 4.84
C SER A 4 18.19 15.34 6.01
N ALA A 5 18.72 15.72 7.18
CA ALA A 5 18.89 14.80 8.31
C ALA A 5 17.57 14.54 9.06
N GLU A 6 16.81 15.60 9.37
CA GLU A 6 15.50 15.48 10.01
C GLU A 6 14.52 14.68 9.14
N LYS A 7 14.46 14.99 7.84
CA LYS A 7 13.65 14.23 6.89
C LYS A 7 14.09 12.78 6.79
N ALA A 8 15.40 12.50 6.78
CA ALA A 8 15.91 11.12 6.75
C ALA A 8 15.50 10.35 8.01
N LEU A 9 15.51 10.99 9.18
CA LEU A 9 15.05 10.39 10.43
C LEU A 9 13.55 10.06 10.36
N LEU A 10 12.72 11.02 9.95
CA LEU A 10 11.27 10.80 9.78
C LEU A 10 10.96 9.67 8.78
N VAL A 11 11.70 9.62 7.67
CA VAL A 11 11.56 8.51 6.71
C VAL A 11 11.94 7.19 7.36
N GLY A 12 13.03 7.15 8.14
CA GLY A 12 13.42 5.96 8.89
C GLY A 12 12.35 5.49 9.88
N GLU A 13 11.77 6.41 10.63
CA GLU A 13 10.68 6.13 11.57
C GLU A 13 9.44 5.58 10.86
N ILE A 14 9.03 6.18 9.73
CA ILE A 14 7.91 5.70 8.92
C ILE A 14 8.19 4.29 8.37
N MET A 15 9.38 4.06 7.82
CA MET A 15 9.73 2.75 7.25
C MET A 15 9.74 1.65 8.31
N ALA A 16 10.07 1.98 9.56
CA ALA A 16 10.02 1.04 10.67
C ALA A 16 8.59 0.61 11.06
N LEU A 17 7.54 1.29 10.57
CA LEU A 17 6.14 0.90 10.76
C LEU A 17 5.67 -0.22 9.80
N PHE A 18 6.51 -0.63 8.83
CA PHE A 18 6.16 -1.61 7.81
C PHE A 18 7.04 -2.86 7.92
N ASP A 19 6.42 -4.05 7.86
CA ASP A 19 7.16 -5.32 7.82
C ASP A 19 7.98 -5.50 6.53
N ALA A 20 7.50 -4.92 5.43
CA ALA A 20 8.14 -5.03 4.12
C ALA A 20 7.89 -3.78 3.27
N VAL A 21 8.89 -3.43 2.44
CA VAL A 21 8.83 -2.29 1.52
C VAL A 21 9.35 -2.70 0.15
N ILE A 22 8.56 -2.45 -0.89
CA ILE A 22 8.96 -2.63 -2.30
C ILE A 22 9.02 -1.26 -2.98
N GLU A 23 10.21 -0.88 -3.44
CA GLU A 23 10.42 0.32 -4.25
C GLU A 23 10.45 -0.05 -5.73
N SER A 24 9.56 0.53 -6.55
CA SER A 24 9.48 0.20 -7.98
C SER A 24 10.77 0.49 -8.76
N SER A 25 11.55 1.49 -8.34
CA SER A 25 12.86 1.82 -8.93
C SER A 25 13.89 0.71 -8.73
N LYS A 26 13.82 -0.02 -7.62
CA LYS A 26 14.70 -1.15 -7.30
C LYS A 26 14.16 -2.46 -7.88
N ALA A 27 12.84 -2.62 -7.88
CA ALA A 27 12.15 -3.82 -8.37
C ALA A 27 12.07 -3.91 -9.90
N GLY A 28 12.21 -2.78 -10.62
CA GLY A 28 12.10 -2.75 -12.09
C GLY A 28 10.67 -2.96 -12.63
N VAL A 29 9.68 -3.04 -11.73
CA VAL A 29 8.25 -3.15 -12.04
C VAL A 29 7.53 -2.04 -11.29
N ARG A 30 6.48 -1.46 -11.90
CA ARG A 30 5.66 -0.42 -11.27
C ARG A 30 4.17 -0.68 -11.48
N LYS A 31 3.37 -0.12 -10.57
CA LYS A 31 1.92 -0.02 -10.75
C LYS A 31 1.60 0.73 -12.07
N PRO A 32 0.60 0.29 -12.85
CA PRO A 32 -0.43 -0.70 -12.53
C PRO A 32 -0.10 -2.15 -12.96
N ASP A 33 1.16 -2.50 -13.24
CA ASP A 33 1.53 -3.90 -13.58
C ASP A 33 1.17 -4.86 -12.42
N PRO A 34 0.33 -5.90 -12.64
CA PRO A 34 -0.10 -6.82 -11.59
C PRO A 34 1.04 -7.49 -10.80
N ARG A 35 2.23 -7.63 -11.41
CA ARG A 35 3.38 -8.28 -10.78
C ARG A 35 3.83 -7.57 -9.51
N ILE A 36 3.71 -6.25 -9.42
CA ILE A 36 4.15 -5.53 -8.20
C ILE A 36 3.30 -5.87 -6.96
N TYR A 37 2.00 -6.14 -7.16
CA TYR A 37 1.10 -6.54 -6.08
C TYR A 37 1.37 -7.98 -5.66
N GLN A 38 1.57 -8.86 -6.65
CA GLN A 38 1.94 -10.26 -6.42
C GLN A 38 3.26 -10.37 -5.65
N MET A 39 4.27 -9.57 -6.01
CA MET A 39 5.55 -9.52 -5.30
C MET A 39 5.37 -9.19 -3.81
N MET A 40 4.45 -8.29 -3.45
CA MET A 40 4.19 -7.96 -2.04
C MET A 40 3.47 -9.11 -1.32
N CYS A 41 2.46 -9.72 -1.95
CA CYS A 41 1.77 -10.90 -1.41
C CYS A 41 2.73 -12.06 -1.17
N GLU A 42 3.63 -12.34 -2.13
CA GLU A 42 4.66 -13.36 -2.02
C GLU A 42 5.65 -13.05 -0.90
N LEU A 43 6.11 -11.79 -0.81
CA LEU A 43 7.06 -11.35 0.23
C LEU A 43 6.48 -11.47 1.64
N LEU A 44 5.20 -11.15 1.82
CA LEU A 44 4.50 -11.23 3.11
C LEU A 44 3.90 -12.62 3.37
N GLY A 45 3.88 -13.53 2.39
CA GLY A 45 3.29 -14.86 2.52
C GLY A 45 1.76 -14.84 2.70
N VAL A 46 1.06 -13.87 2.11
CA VAL A 46 -0.39 -13.68 2.25
C VAL A 46 -1.11 -13.81 0.90
N ALA A 47 -2.32 -14.36 0.93
CA ALA A 47 -3.18 -14.42 -0.26
C ALA A 47 -3.75 -13.02 -0.59
N PRO A 48 -3.90 -12.65 -1.87
CA PRO A 48 -4.47 -11.35 -2.26
C PRO A 48 -5.83 -11.05 -1.62
N GLU A 49 -6.68 -12.05 -1.43
CA GLU A 49 -8.02 -11.92 -0.84
C GLU A 49 -7.98 -11.54 0.64
N ALA A 50 -6.84 -11.75 1.31
CA ALA A 50 -6.60 -11.31 2.68
C ALA A 50 -6.01 -9.90 2.75
N CYS A 51 -5.84 -9.20 1.62
CA CYS A 51 -5.21 -7.89 1.56
C CYS A 51 -6.24 -6.76 1.34
N VAL A 52 -6.06 -5.66 2.06
CA VAL A 52 -6.64 -4.36 1.72
C VAL A 52 -5.57 -3.53 1.01
N TYR A 53 -5.88 -3.03 -0.19
CA TYR A 53 -4.98 -2.22 -1.00
C TYR A 53 -5.45 -0.76 -1.03
N LEU A 54 -4.58 0.19 -0.69
CA LEU A 54 -4.89 1.62 -0.61
C LEU A 54 -4.07 2.39 -1.66
N ASP A 55 -4.72 3.17 -2.52
CA ASP A 55 -4.05 4.05 -3.49
C ASP A 55 -4.98 5.19 -3.92
N ASP A 56 -4.45 6.37 -4.19
CA ASP A 56 -5.24 7.52 -4.65
C ASP A 56 -5.64 7.40 -6.14
N LEU A 57 -4.85 6.66 -6.91
CA LEU A 57 -5.08 6.47 -8.35
C LEU A 57 -5.90 5.21 -8.60
N GLY A 58 -7.11 5.40 -9.11
CA GLY A 58 -8.00 4.29 -9.47
C GLY A 58 -7.41 3.32 -10.51
N ILE A 59 -6.46 3.77 -11.34
CA ILE A 59 -5.75 2.90 -12.29
C ILE A 59 -4.90 1.83 -11.58
N ASN A 60 -4.38 2.13 -10.39
CA ASN A 60 -3.62 1.20 -9.57
C ASN A 60 -4.55 0.28 -8.77
N CYS A 61 -5.72 0.76 -8.36
CA CYS A 61 -6.70 -0.06 -7.63
C CYS A 61 -7.30 -1.17 -8.50
N LYS A 62 -7.51 -0.93 -9.81
CA LYS A 62 -8.10 -1.90 -10.74
C LYS A 62 -7.39 -3.27 -10.77
N PRO A 63 -6.07 -3.36 -11.02
CA PRO A 63 -5.36 -4.64 -11.01
C PRO A 63 -5.33 -5.29 -9.62
N ALA A 64 -5.21 -4.50 -8.54
CA ALA A 64 -5.28 -5.04 -7.17
C ALA A 64 -6.64 -5.73 -6.91
N ALA A 65 -7.75 -5.08 -7.27
CA ALA A 65 -9.08 -5.67 -7.18
C ALA A 65 -9.22 -6.91 -8.08
N ALA A 66 -8.67 -6.88 -9.30
CA ALA A 66 -8.70 -8.03 -10.21
C ALA A 66 -7.90 -9.25 -9.69
N LEU A 67 -6.95 -9.04 -8.78
CA LEU A 67 -6.22 -10.10 -8.08
C LEU A 67 -6.96 -10.63 -6.85
N GLY A 68 -8.09 -10.03 -6.45
CA GLY A 68 -8.88 -10.46 -5.28
C GLY A 68 -8.74 -9.55 -4.06
N MET A 69 -7.89 -8.53 -4.10
CA MET A 69 -7.71 -7.60 -2.97
C MET A 69 -8.93 -6.71 -2.77
N THR A 70 -9.19 -6.33 -1.52
CA THR A 70 -10.11 -5.23 -1.22
C THR A 70 -9.41 -3.91 -1.54
N ALA A 71 -9.59 -3.39 -2.76
CA ALA A 71 -8.95 -2.16 -3.21
C ALA A 71 -9.81 -0.92 -2.89
N ILE A 72 -9.24 0.01 -2.12
CA ILE A 72 -9.85 1.29 -1.73
C ILE A 72 -9.12 2.41 -2.48
N LYS A 73 -9.86 3.10 -3.35
CA LYS A 73 -9.37 4.35 -3.94
C LYS A 73 -9.47 5.48 -2.90
N VAL A 74 -8.34 6.00 -2.46
CA VAL A 74 -8.28 7.04 -1.44
C VAL A 74 -8.57 8.41 -2.04
N SER A 75 -9.64 9.05 -1.59
CA SER A 75 -10.04 10.40 -2.03
C SER A 75 -10.07 11.42 -0.91
N SER A 76 -10.25 10.96 0.33
CA SER A 76 -10.09 11.75 1.55
C SER A 76 -9.74 10.82 2.71
N GLU A 77 -9.17 11.39 3.77
CA GLU A 77 -8.87 10.67 5.00
C GLU A 77 -10.13 10.05 5.63
N ARG A 78 -11.22 10.83 5.74
CA ARG A 78 -12.48 10.35 6.31
C ARG A 78 -13.01 9.13 5.54
N GLN A 79 -13.04 9.20 4.21
CA GLN A 79 -13.48 8.09 3.37
C GLN A 79 -12.57 6.87 3.52
N LEU A 80 -11.25 7.07 3.60
CA LEU A 80 -10.31 5.97 3.83
C LEU A 80 -10.59 5.26 5.15
N LEU A 81 -10.72 6.00 6.26
CA LEU A 81 -10.93 5.41 7.59
C LEU A 81 -12.27 4.67 7.66
N ASP A 82 -13.34 5.25 7.12
CA ASP A 82 -14.66 4.61 7.08
C ASP A 82 -14.63 3.30 6.26
N ASP A 83 -13.93 3.30 5.12
CA ASP A 83 -13.84 2.13 4.24
C ASP A 83 -12.93 1.04 4.82
N LEU A 84 -11.81 1.44 5.43
CA LEU A 84 -10.87 0.53 6.07
C LEU A 84 -11.50 -0.13 7.31
N ALA A 85 -12.28 0.62 8.10
CA ALA A 85 -13.03 0.07 9.22
C ALA A 85 -14.01 -1.01 8.76
N ARG A 86 -14.74 -0.76 7.66
CA ARG A 86 -15.65 -1.76 7.08
C ARG A 86 -14.93 -3.00 6.54
N ALA A 87 -13.75 -2.82 5.93
CA ALA A 87 -12.99 -3.93 5.36
C ALA A 87 -12.30 -4.82 6.42
N THR A 88 -11.89 -4.23 7.55
CA THR A 88 -11.06 -4.92 8.56
C THR A 88 -11.78 -5.24 9.86
N GLY A 89 -12.91 -4.58 10.14
CA GLY A 89 -13.59 -4.65 11.44
C GLY A 89 -12.89 -3.87 12.56
N LEU A 90 -11.86 -3.07 12.23
CA LEU A 90 -11.14 -2.23 13.19
C LEU A 90 -11.84 -0.88 13.41
N SER A 91 -11.53 -0.25 14.55
CA SER A 91 -11.94 1.11 14.88
C SER A 91 -10.74 2.06 14.82
N PHE A 92 -10.92 3.21 14.17
CA PHE A 92 -9.91 4.26 14.01
C PHE A 92 -10.40 5.58 14.62
#